data_AF-A0A1B8PK57-F1
#
_entry.id   AF-A0A1B8PK57-F1
#
_cell.length_a   1.000
_cell.length_b   1.000
_cell.length_c   1.000
_cell.angle_alpha   90.00
_cell.angle_beta   90.00
_cell.angle_gamma   90.00
#
_symmetry.space_group_name_H-M   'P 1'
#
loop_
_entity.id
_entity.type
_entity.pdbx_description
1 polymer ?
#
loop_
_entity_poly.entity_id
_entity_poly.type
_entity_poly.pdbx_seq_one_letter_code
_entity_poly.pdbx_strand_id
1 'polypeptide(L)'
;MENNAVYINKGKAIEADQNKANEMTKDIISDRNAGWRFLRSKRQADLLYQLNTSKDLEVQVDVNDLGELKITGDLWKTLPDGRQTIIVRPTTYNVWAVTGSLTLVRRTDGTYGVFNDTYDFEMHNSGILAIPRNIETVVGSPRCAATSGCTGYQIKFNGNFDKNKIKNLKGLQ
;
A
#
# COMPACT_ATOMS: atom_id res chain seq x y z
N MET A 1 7.94 22.34 -22.06
CA MET A 1 8.13 20.93 -21.65
C MET A 1 9.39 20.87 -20.82
N GLU A 2 9.27 20.97 -19.49
CA GLU A 2 10.39 20.78 -18.58
C GLU A 2 10.31 19.36 -18.02
N ASN A 3 11.22 18.51 -18.49
CA ASN A 3 11.44 17.20 -17.91
C ASN A 3 12.13 17.37 -16.56
N ASN A 4 11.34 17.52 -15.49
CA ASN A 4 11.82 17.41 -14.11
C ASN A 4 12.06 15.93 -13.77
N ALA A 5 13.05 15.33 -14.42
CA ALA A 5 13.65 14.09 -13.94
C ALA A 5 14.47 14.44 -12.69
N VAL A 6 13.90 14.19 -11.52
CA VAL A 6 14.62 14.30 -10.23
C VAL A 6 15.81 13.33 -10.27
N TYR A 7 17.01 13.88 -10.52
CA TYR A 7 18.28 13.17 -10.43
C TYR A 7 18.56 12.86 -8.96
N ILE A 8 18.08 11.70 -8.48
CA ILE A 8 18.48 11.20 -7.16
C ILE A 8 19.91 10.71 -7.26
N ASN A 9 20.83 11.54 -6.74
CA ASN A 9 22.26 11.28 -6.66
C ASN A 9 22.50 9.98 -5.87
N LYS A 10 23.07 8.95 -6.51
CA LYS A 10 23.37 7.65 -5.89
C LYS A 10 24.45 7.83 -4.80
N GLY A 11 24.07 8.21 -3.59
CA GLY A 11 25.01 8.29 -2.46
C GLY A 11 24.54 9.09 -1.24
N LYS A 12 23.67 10.10 -1.41
CA LYS A 12 23.16 10.88 -0.28
C LYS A 12 21.83 10.29 0.22
N ALA A 13 21.68 10.22 1.53
CA ALA A 13 20.39 9.93 2.14
C ALA A 13 19.41 11.05 1.74
N ILE A 14 18.14 10.68 1.55
CA ILE A 14 17.08 11.64 1.26
C ILE A 14 16.79 12.41 2.54
N GLU A 15 16.83 13.74 2.48
CA GLU A 15 16.43 14.60 3.60
C GLU A 15 14.90 14.66 3.70
N ALA A 16 14.40 14.81 4.93
CA ALA A 16 12.99 15.03 5.19
C ALA A 16 12.48 16.26 4.43
N ASP A 17 11.34 16.12 3.76
CA ASP A 17 10.65 17.23 3.11
C ASP A 17 9.14 16.91 3.08
N GLN A 18 8.45 17.35 4.12
CA GLN A 18 7.01 17.12 4.25
C GLN A 18 6.22 17.84 3.14
N ASN A 19 6.69 18.98 2.65
CA ASN A 19 6.02 19.69 1.56
C ASN A 19 6.07 18.86 0.29
N LYS A 20 7.24 18.27 -0.02
CA LYS A 20 7.38 17.35 -1.14
C LYS A 20 6.57 16.06 -0.98
N ALA A 21 6.52 15.51 0.23
CA ALA A 21 5.65 14.37 0.53
C ALA A 21 4.16 14.72 0.26
N ASN A 22 3.71 15.90 0.70
CA ASN A 22 2.36 16.38 0.47
C ASN A 22 2.06 16.60 -1.03
N GLU A 23 3.02 17.14 -1.80
CA GLU A 23 2.90 17.27 -3.26
C GLU A 23 2.77 15.92 -3.94
N MET A 24 3.66 14.96 -3.63
CA MET A 24 3.59 13.62 -4.18
C MET A 24 2.24 12.95 -3.91
N THR A 25 1.73 13.08 -2.69
CA THR A 25 0.41 12.56 -2.33
C THR A 25 -0.71 13.22 -3.14
N LYS A 26 -0.67 14.54 -3.34
CA LYS A 26 -1.65 15.25 -4.18
C LYS A 26 -1.58 14.77 -5.63
N ASP A 27 -0.38 14.60 -6.18
CA ASP A 27 -0.18 14.10 -7.54
C ASP A 27 -0.78 12.69 -7.70
N ILE A 28 -0.51 11.80 -6.74
CA ILE A 28 -1.06 10.44 -6.71
C ILE A 28 -2.60 10.45 -6.71
N ILE A 29 -3.20 11.34 -5.93
CA ILE A 29 -4.66 11.46 -5.80
C ILE A 29 -5.30 12.07 -7.06
N SER A 30 -4.62 13.03 -7.70
CA SER A 30 -5.19 13.83 -8.79
C SER A 30 -5.24 13.13 -10.15
N ASP A 31 -4.41 12.11 -10.38
CA ASP A 31 -4.34 11.37 -11.64
C ASP A 31 -4.58 9.87 -11.41
N ARG A 32 -5.59 9.31 -12.10
CA ARG A 32 -5.91 7.88 -12.06
C ARG A 32 -4.71 7.00 -12.44
N ASN A 33 -3.85 7.46 -13.34
CA ASN A 33 -2.64 6.72 -13.71
C ASN A 33 -1.53 6.86 -12.66
N ALA A 34 -1.53 7.91 -11.85
CA ALA A 34 -0.52 8.13 -10.83
C ALA A 34 -0.67 7.16 -9.65
N GLY A 35 -1.91 6.87 -9.21
CA GLY A 35 -2.20 5.81 -8.23
C GLY A 35 -1.68 4.43 -8.67
N TRP A 36 -2.02 4.02 -9.89
CA TRP A 36 -1.52 2.78 -10.48
C TRP A 36 0.00 2.72 -10.60
N ARG A 37 0.66 3.82 -11.01
CA ARG A 37 2.13 3.91 -11.11
C ARG A 37 2.79 3.84 -9.73
N PHE A 38 2.23 4.54 -8.75
CA PHE A 38 2.70 4.57 -7.38
C PHE A 38 2.73 3.17 -6.77
N LEU A 39 1.60 2.45 -6.85
CA LEU A 39 1.51 1.07 -6.33
C LEU A 39 2.51 0.13 -7.00
N ARG A 40 2.95 0.41 -8.24
CA ARG A 40 3.93 -0.41 -8.98
C ARG A 40 5.37 0.07 -8.82
N SER A 41 5.62 1.05 -7.97
CA SER A 41 6.92 1.68 -7.80
C SER A 41 7.30 1.70 -6.33
N LYS A 42 7.93 0.61 -5.86
CA LYS A 42 8.54 0.57 -4.52
C LYS A 42 9.47 1.75 -4.27
N ARG A 43 10.20 2.20 -5.30
CA ARG A 43 11.04 3.40 -5.21
C ARG A 43 10.25 4.68 -4.88
N GLN A 44 9.04 4.84 -5.43
CA GLN A 44 8.19 6.00 -5.09
C GLN A 44 7.59 5.85 -3.69
N ALA A 45 7.20 4.65 -3.28
CA ALA A 45 6.73 4.38 -1.92
C ALA A 45 7.82 4.64 -0.86
N ASP A 46 9.05 4.19 -1.14
CA ASP A 46 10.24 4.43 -0.32
C ASP A 46 10.63 5.90 -0.28
N LEU A 47 10.59 6.59 -1.44
CA LEU A 47 10.86 8.04 -1.48
C LEU A 47 9.85 8.80 -0.63
N LEU A 48 8.56 8.49 -0.75
CA LEU A 48 7.52 9.13 0.06
C LEU A 48 7.76 8.89 1.54
N TYR A 49 8.10 7.67 1.94
CA TYR A 49 8.46 7.32 3.31
C TYR A 49 9.69 8.12 3.81
N GLN A 50 10.74 8.24 3.01
CA GLN A 50 11.96 8.96 3.38
C GLN A 50 11.75 10.48 3.51
N LEU A 51 10.87 11.07 2.71
CA LEU A 51 10.52 12.49 2.77
C LEU A 51 9.55 12.81 3.92
N ASN A 52 8.65 11.88 4.23
CA ASN A 52 7.54 12.09 5.16
C ASN A 52 8.00 12.13 6.64
N THR A 53 7.52 13.14 7.37
CA THR A 53 7.66 13.31 8.82
C THR A 53 6.33 13.22 9.56
N SER A 54 5.19 13.06 8.85
CA SER A 54 3.86 13.03 9.44
C SER A 54 3.22 11.64 9.40
N LYS A 55 2.79 11.14 10.56
CA LYS A 55 2.05 9.87 10.66
C LYS A 55 0.63 9.96 10.08
N ASP A 56 0.13 11.17 9.89
CA ASP A 56 -1.23 11.43 9.40
C ASP A 56 -1.28 11.57 7.87
N LEU A 57 -0.14 11.41 7.18
CA LEU A 57 -0.12 11.42 5.72
C LEU A 57 -0.95 10.25 5.18
N GLU A 58 -1.90 10.55 4.30
CA GLU A 58 -2.78 9.56 3.67
C GLU A 58 -2.66 9.64 2.15
N VAL A 59 -2.29 8.52 1.52
CA VAL A 59 -2.31 8.33 0.07
C VAL A 59 -3.60 7.60 -0.30
N GLN A 60 -4.36 8.14 -1.24
CA GLN A 60 -5.57 7.49 -1.73
C GLN A 60 -5.37 6.92 -3.13
N VAL A 61 -5.78 5.67 -3.33
CA VAL A 61 -5.67 4.96 -4.62
C VAL A 61 -6.96 4.21 -4.94
N ASP A 62 -7.24 3.97 -6.22
CA ASP A 62 -8.35 3.10 -6.62
C ASP A 62 -8.01 1.65 -6.25
N VAL A 63 -8.93 0.96 -5.60
CA VAL A 63 -8.74 -0.44 -5.19
C VAL A 63 -8.45 -1.35 -6.38
N ASN A 64 -8.91 -1.01 -7.59
CA ASN A 64 -8.65 -1.77 -8.82
C ASN A 64 -7.23 -1.60 -9.35
N ASP A 65 -6.46 -0.61 -8.88
CA ASP A 65 -5.04 -0.43 -9.24
C ASP A 65 -4.15 -1.51 -8.62
N LEU A 66 -4.65 -2.23 -7.60
CA LEU A 66 -4.02 -3.42 -7.03
C LEU A 66 -3.84 -4.56 -8.06
N GLY A 67 -4.56 -4.51 -9.19
CA GLY A 67 -4.52 -5.56 -10.20
C GLY A 67 -5.25 -6.82 -9.75
N GLU A 68 -4.65 -8.00 -9.99
CA GLU A 68 -5.23 -9.27 -9.55
C GLU A 68 -4.79 -9.62 -8.12
N LEU A 69 -5.74 -10.05 -7.29
CA LEU A 69 -5.52 -10.51 -5.93
C LEU A 69 -5.63 -12.04 -5.85
N LYS A 70 -4.83 -12.67 -4.99
CA LYS A 70 -4.93 -14.10 -4.66
C LYS A 70 -5.31 -14.26 -3.19
N ILE A 71 -6.33 -15.07 -2.91
CA ILE A 71 -6.66 -15.48 -1.55
C ILE A 71 -5.51 -16.32 -0.97
N THR A 72 -5.05 -15.93 0.22
CA THR A 72 -3.98 -16.60 0.97
C THR A 72 -4.35 -16.94 2.40
N GLY A 73 -5.45 -16.37 2.92
CA GLY A 73 -6.02 -16.79 4.20
C GLY A 73 -6.85 -18.07 4.03
N ASP A 74 -6.91 -18.86 5.10
CA ASP A 74 -7.55 -20.18 5.07
C ASP A 74 -9.09 -20.10 5.17
N LEU A 75 -9.61 -19.07 5.84
CA LEU A 75 -11.03 -18.96 6.16
C LEU A 75 -11.50 -17.51 6.30
N TRP A 76 -12.75 -17.27 5.88
CA TRP A 76 -13.42 -15.99 6.05
C TRP A 76 -13.79 -15.76 7.52
N LYS A 77 -13.55 -14.55 8.00
CA LYS A 77 -13.95 -14.11 9.33
C LYS A 77 -15.13 -13.15 9.22
N THR A 78 -16.21 -13.43 9.94
CA THR A 78 -17.35 -12.53 10.02
C THR A 78 -17.11 -11.49 11.10
N LEU A 79 -17.21 -10.21 10.74
CA LEU A 79 -17.15 -9.09 11.66
C LEU A 79 -18.53 -8.88 12.35
N PRO A 80 -18.59 -8.21 13.51
CA PRO A 80 -19.85 -7.97 14.23
C PRO A 80 -20.93 -7.23 13.40
N ASP A 81 -20.51 -6.47 12.39
CA ASP A 81 -21.40 -5.74 11.48
C ASP A 81 -21.86 -6.55 10.25
N GLY A 82 -21.57 -7.86 10.23
CA GLY A 82 -21.97 -8.77 9.16
C GLY A 82 -21.06 -8.79 7.93
N ARG A 83 -20.04 -7.93 7.86
CA ARG A 83 -19.02 -8.00 6.79
C ARG A 83 -18.15 -9.24 6.97
N GLN A 84 -17.63 -9.79 5.88
CA GLN A 84 -16.69 -10.91 5.92
C GLN A 84 -15.31 -10.46 5.47
N THR A 85 -14.24 -10.92 6.13
CA THR A 85 -12.86 -10.59 5.75
C THR A 85 -12.00 -11.83 5.51
N ILE A 86 -11.02 -11.71 4.63
CA ILE A 86 -10.02 -12.75 4.36
C ILE A 86 -8.69 -12.12 3.94
N ILE A 87 -7.58 -12.81 4.20
CA ILE A 87 -6.26 -12.35 3.78
C ILE A 87 -6.05 -12.66 2.31
N VAL A 88 -5.60 -11.65 1.57
CA VAL A 88 -5.23 -11.74 0.16
C VAL A 88 -3.86 -11.12 -0.07
N ARG A 89 -3.26 -11.35 -1.23
CA ARG A 89 -2.09 -10.59 -1.70
C ARG A 89 -2.21 -10.23 -3.17
N PRO A 90 -1.65 -9.09 -3.61
CA PRO A 90 -1.44 -8.85 -5.04
C PRO A 90 -0.60 -9.94 -5.69
N THR A 91 -0.96 -10.31 -6.91
CA THR A 91 -0.19 -11.26 -7.72
C THR A 91 0.95 -10.59 -8.47
N THR A 92 0.82 -9.29 -8.74
CA THR A 92 1.90 -8.48 -9.31
C THR A 92 2.94 -8.20 -8.23
N TYR A 93 4.17 -8.64 -8.46
CA TYR A 93 5.28 -8.47 -7.52
C TYR A 93 5.49 -7.02 -7.07
N ASN A 94 5.52 -6.05 -7.99
CA ASN A 94 5.76 -4.65 -7.60
C ASN A 94 4.65 -4.06 -6.73
N VAL A 95 3.39 -4.48 -6.95
CA VAL A 95 2.27 -4.05 -6.10
C VAL A 95 2.37 -4.70 -4.74
N TRP A 96 2.68 -5.99 -4.70
CA TRP A 96 2.93 -6.72 -3.46
C TRP A 96 4.09 -6.12 -2.66
N ALA A 97 5.17 -5.68 -3.31
CA ALA A 97 6.30 -5.04 -2.64
C ALA A 97 5.95 -3.70 -1.97
N VAL A 98 4.88 -3.03 -2.40
CA VAL A 98 4.38 -1.80 -1.76
C VAL A 98 3.38 -2.15 -0.65
N THR A 99 2.38 -3.00 -0.96
CA THR A 99 1.21 -3.20 -0.09
C THR A 99 1.26 -4.45 0.76
N GLY A 100 2.18 -5.37 0.53
CA GLY A 100 2.24 -6.67 1.20
C GLY A 100 0.94 -7.47 1.11
N SER A 101 0.64 -8.22 2.18
CA SER A 101 -0.65 -8.89 2.36
C SER A 101 -1.72 -7.88 2.78
N LEU A 102 -2.92 -8.02 2.22
CA LEU A 102 -4.04 -7.13 2.40
C LEU A 102 -5.24 -7.86 3.03
N THR A 103 -6.14 -7.11 3.65
CA THR A 103 -7.43 -7.64 4.13
C THR A 103 -8.51 -7.29 3.11
N LEU A 104 -8.96 -8.29 2.36
CA LEU A 104 -10.14 -8.18 1.51
C LEU A 104 -11.39 -8.21 2.40
N VAL A 105 -12.34 -7.31 2.14
CA VAL A 105 -13.64 -7.28 2.81
C VAL A 105 -14.75 -7.51 1.78
N ARG A 106 -15.62 -8.48 2.06
CA ARG A 106 -16.93 -8.64 1.41
C ARG A 106 -17.95 -7.89 2.26
N ARG A 107 -18.55 -6.85 1.69
CA ARG A 107 -19.58 -6.03 2.33
C ARG A 107 -20.92 -6.76 2.36
N THR A 108 -21.84 -6.29 3.18
CA THR A 108 -23.18 -6.88 3.35
C THR A 108 -24.02 -6.83 2.08
N ASP A 109 -23.76 -5.87 1.19
CA ASP A 109 -24.36 -5.77 -0.15
C ASP A 109 -23.72 -6.71 -1.19
N GLY A 110 -22.74 -7.52 -0.79
CA GLY A 110 -22.01 -8.44 -1.65
C GLY A 110 -20.88 -7.81 -2.48
N THR A 111 -20.65 -6.50 -2.36
CA THR A 111 -19.49 -5.84 -2.99
C THR A 111 -18.19 -6.15 -2.26
N TYR A 112 -17.06 -5.98 -2.94
CA TYR A 112 -15.74 -6.22 -2.39
C TYR A 112 -14.96 -4.91 -2.24
N GLY A 113 -14.19 -4.80 -1.18
CA GLY A 113 -13.23 -3.72 -0.95
C GLY A 113 -11.99 -4.25 -0.25
N VAL A 114 -11.05 -3.36 0.04
CA VAL A 114 -9.84 -3.69 0.81
C VAL A 114 -9.75 -2.69 1.96
N PHE A 115 -9.40 -3.17 3.16
CA PHE A 115 -9.15 -2.26 4.28
C PHE A 115 -7.90 -1.40 4.03
N ASN A 116 -7.92 -0.18 4.57
CA ASN A 116 -6.76 0.69 4.54
C ASN A 116 -5.56 -0.04 5.15
N ASP A 117 -4.40 0.25 4.59
CA ASP A 117 -3.13 -0.32 5.01
C ASP A 117 -2.18 0.79 5.45
N THR A 118 -1.13 0.42 6.17
CA THR A 118 -0.05 1.35 6.54
C THR A 118 1.22 0.96 5.80
N TYR A 119 1.81 1.91 5.08
CA TYR A 119 3.17 1.76 4.60
C TYR A 119 4.13 2.18 5.70
N ASP A 120 4.84 1.22 6.27
CA ASP A 120 5.93 1.47 7.19
C ASP A 120 7.02 0.43 6.93
N PHE A 121 8.24 0.91 6.69
CA PHE A 121 9.37 0.04 6.41
C PHE A 121 9.88 -0.66 7.67
N GLU A 122 9.75 -0.02 8.84
CA GLU A 122 10.34 -0.50 10.10
C GLU A 122 9.43 -1.42 10.91
N MET A 123 8.27 -1.86 10.42
CA MET A 123 7.30 -2.57 11.27
C MET A 123 7.76 -3.95 11.77
N HIS A 124 8.45 -3.89 12.91
CA HIS A 124 8.43 -4.84 14.00
C HIS A 124 6.97 -5.10 14.44
N ASN A 125 6.62 -6.37 14.53
CA ASN A 125 5.35 -6.88 15.06
C ASN A 125 4.95 -6.19 16.39
N SER A 126 3.86 -5.41 16.41
CA SER A 126 3.09 -5.21 17.65
C SER A 126 1.65 -4.76 17.39
N GLY A 127 0.69 -5.53 17.92
CA GLY A 127 -0.77 -5.26 17.89
C GLY A 127 -1.61 -6.51 17.56
N ILE A 128 -2.85 -6.60 18.05
CA ILE A 128 -3.76 -7.77 17.93
C ILE A 128 -4.12 -8.11 16.45
N LEU A 129 -3.80 -7.22 15.51
CA LEU A 129 -3.93 -7.40 14.05
C LEU A 129 -2.57 -7.46 13.34
N ALA A 130 -1.49 -7.81 14.05
CA ALA A 130 -0.17 -8.06 13.47
C ALA A 130 -0.27 -9.20 12.46
N ILE A 131 -0.63 -8.87 11.22
CA ILE A 131 -0.38 -9.69 10.05
C ILE A 131 1.09 -9.43 9.75
N PRO A 132 1.98 -10.35 10.11
CA PRO A 132 3.39 -10.09 9.97
C PRO A 132 3.71 -10.12 8.46
N ARG A 133 4.20 -9.02 7.90
CA ARG A 133 4.92 -9.03 6.60
C ARG A 133 6.27 -9.74 6.80
N ASN A 134 6.30 -10.96 7.34
CA ASN A 134 7.53 -11.61 7.82
C ASN A 134 8.35 -12.33 6.73
N ILE A 135 8.23 -11.97 5.45
CA ILE A 135 8.94 -12.69 4.35
C ILE A 135 9.67 -11.79 3.32
N GLU A 136 9.58 -10.45 3.32
CA GLU A 136 10.13 -9.62 2.22
C GLU A 136 11.28 -8.65 2.57
N THR A 137 12.08 -8.95 3.60
CA THR A 137 13.33 -8.23 3.94
C THR A 137 14.42 -8.24 2.83
N VAL A 138 14.13 -8.69 1.61
CA VAL A 138 15.09 -8.84 0.49
C VAL A 138 14.85 -7.83 -0.65
N VAL A 139 13.87 -6.94 -0.55
CA VAL A 139 13.66 -5.87 -1.56
C VAL A 139 14.05 -4.52 -0.96
N GLY A 140 15.35 -4.20 -1.02
CA GLY A 140 15.96 -2.87 -0.79
C GLY A 140 15.33 -2.00 0.30
N SER A 141 15.94 -1.96 1.48
CA SER A 141 15.59 -1.00 2.53
C SER A 141 15.74 0.45 2.05
N PRO A 142 14.76 1.35 2.29
CA PRO A 142 14.97 2.78 2.15
C PRO A 142 16.10 3.19 3.09
N ARG A 143 17.06 3.95 2.57
CA ARG A 143 18.20 4.46 3.36
C ARG A 143 17.73 5.64 4.20
N CYS A 144 17.46 5.40 5.47
CA CYS A 144 17.16 6.44 6.45
C CYS A 144 18.44 6.95 7.09
N ALA A 145 18.62 8.27 7.11
CA ALA A 145 19.62 8.95 7.94
C ALA A 145 18.92 9.79 9.01
N ALA A 146 19.69 10.36 9.94
CA ALA A 146 19.16 11.24 10.99
C ALA A 146 18.40 12.47 10.43
N THR A 147 18.67 12.86 9.18
CA THR A 147 18.01 13.96 8.47
C THR A 147 16.80 13.51 7.64
N SER A 148 16.55 12.20 7.51
CA SER A 148 15.40 11.65 6.80
C SER A 148 14.15 11.68 7.68
N GLY A 149 12.98 11.76 7.06
CA GLY A 149 11.71 11.73 7.78
C GLY A 149 11.34 10.33 8.24
N CYS A 150 11.45 9.36 7.33
CA CYS A 150 11.27 7.92 7.57
C CYS A 150 10.08 7.61 8.49
N THR A 151 8.95 8.25 8.18
CA THR A 151 7.71 8.10 8.94
C THR A 151 6.69 7.37 8.08
N GLY A 152 6.09 6.31 8.64
CA GLY A 152 5.04 5.56 7.97
C GLY A 152 3.80 6.42 7.65
N TYR A 153 3.05 6.01 6.64
CA TYR A 153 1.85 6.71 6.14
C TYR A 153 0.72 5.74 5.80
N GLN A 154 -0.50 6.25 5.72
CA GLN A 154 -1.69 5.45 5.41
C GLN A 154 -1.88 5.32 3.90
N ILE A 155 -2.28 4.13 3.44
CA ILE A 155 -2.79 3.88 2.09
C ILE A 155 -4.27 3.56 2.21
N LYS A 156 -5.10 4.41 1.62
CA LYS A 156 -6.54 4.25 1.56
C LYS A 156 -6.96 3.73 0.20
N PHE A 157 -7.66 2.59 0.20
CA PHE A 157 -8.17 1.96 -1.01
C PHE A 157 -9.63 2.37 -1.23
N ASN A 158 -9.87 3.14 -2.28
CA ASN A 158 -11.20 3.64 -2.63
C ASN A 158 -11.88 2.74 -3.66
N GLY A 159 -13.19 2.56 -3.52
CA GLY A 159 -14.03 1.92 -4.53
C GLY A 159 -14.41 0.47 -4.26
N ASN A 160 -14.95 -0.15 -5.30
CA ASN A 160 -15.38 -1.54 -5.32
C ASN A 160 -14.41 -2.36 -6.16
N PHE A 161 -13.82 -3.38 -5.54
CA PHE A 161 -12.89 -4.27 -6.21
C PHE A 161 -13.63 -5.21 -7.14
N ASP A 162 -13.16 -5.35 -8.37
CA ASP A 162 -13.69 -6.30 -9.34
C ASP A 162 -13.48 -7.75 -8.87
N LYS A 163 -14.57 -8.42 -8.48
CA LYS A 163 -14.55 -9.81 -8.01
C LYS A 163 -13.90 -10.77 -9.01
N ASN A 164 -13.95 -10.47 -10.31
CA ASN A 164 -13.36 -11.32 -11.35
C ASN A 164 -11.83 -11.31 -11.32
N LYS A 165 -11.23 -10.32 -10.65
CA LYS A 165 -9.77 -10.21 -10.44
C LYS A 165 -9.29 -10.90 -9.16
N ILE A 166 -10.18 -11.59 -8.44
CA ILE A 166 -9.82 -12.36 -7.24
C ILE A 166 -9.62 -13.83 -7.63
N LYS A 167 -8.36 -14.27 -7.64
CA LYS A 167 -8.00 -15.68 -7.89
C LYS A 167 -8.41 -16.54 -6.71
N ASN A 168 -8.93 -17.73 -7.05
CA ASN A 168 -9.42 -18.74 -6.12
C ASN A 168 -10.58 -18.25 -5.24
N LEU A 169 -11.37 -17.28 -5.73
CA LEU A 169 -12.61 -16.85 -5.08
C LEU A 169 -13.70 -17.97 -5.02
N LYS A 170 -13.41 -19.18 -5.51
CA LYS A 170 -14.41 -20.25 -5.63
C LYS A 170 -14.86 -20.79 -4.27
N GLY A 171 -16.15 -20.59 -3.98
CA GLY A 171 -17.00 -21.59 -3.33
C GLY A 171 -17.11 -21.56 -1.81
N LEU A 172 -17.17 -20.39 -1.17
CA LEU A 172 -17.79 -20.26 0.16
C LEU A 172 -19.10 -19.48 0.00
N GLN A 173 -20.00 -20.08 -0.78
CA GLN A 173 -21.43 -19.83 -0.67
C GLN A 173 -22.00 -20.93 0.22
#